data_AF-A0A4S8LIS8-F1
#
_entry.id   AF-A0A4S8LIS8-F1
#
_cell.length_a   1.000
_cell.length_b   1.000
_cell.length_c   1.000
_cell.angle_alpha   90.00
_cell.angle_beta   90.00
_cell.angle_gamma   90.00
#
_symmetry.space_group_name_H-M   'P 1'
#
loop_
_entity.id
_entity.type
_entity.pdbx_description
1 polymer ?
#
loop_
_entity_poly.entity_id
_entity_poly.type
_entity_poly.pdbx_seq_one_letter_code
_entity_poly.pdbx_strand_id
1 'polypeptide(L)'
;MSDAACDSDTVPYWVRRSAPGGVYDQMLQWGLGTGTDSLGGLEPGVSIVLGNHFGGHQKYVRPDQSPIYVHLIGEFAAGTKVHPTGNHSFPTGNFEPIRDNNRVKLNWTIKCLEGAPERIRDVFYNQVTTLNNATVSEEANMRRTAQAKPSSPDKRMQKRPLNSPASPGSDDSSSTLSSCDQEELLAKKVGDAYPASAMPGYGGNWFQTSSACRVVQLDITDPSSTLLPPWEWYKWIVEGTLVYLTAEMYIYEYDGRKYHSLSMKSMQVLDKGDLLPVKPVPRVMESASTSRARLNEQANVAVPAVSPGRIKFSAGYVPKGKQRADAATADADGSSKTAKRRLSPEVQELEVSRTKRNRSSK
;
A
#
# COMPACT_ATOMS: atom_id res chain seq x y z
N MET A 1 46.35 17.41 -3.17
CA MET A 1 45.13 17.90 -2.49
C MET A 1 44.30 18.58 -3.55
N SER A 2 43.38 17.82 -4.15
CA SER A 2 42.48 18.31 -5.19
C SER A 2 41.22 18.80 -4.49
N ASP A 3 41.01 20.11 -4.51
CA ASP A 3 39.78 20.75 -4.07
C ASP A 3 38.62 20.16 -4.85
N ALA A 4 37.76 19.42 -4.15
CA ALA A 4 36.44 19.07 -4.63
C ALA A 4 35.62 20.36 -4.68
N ALA A 5 35.53 20.96 -5.86
CA ALA A 5 34.56 22.00 -6.13
C ALA A 5 33.17 21.43 -5.77
N CYS A 6 32.63 21.92 -4.67
CA CYS A 6 31.25 21.70 -4.29
C CYS A 6 30.40 22.42 -5.33
N ASP A 7 29.89 21.65 -6.29
CA ASP A 7 28.99 22.11 -7.34
C ASP A 7 27.67 22.55 -6.68
N SER A 8 27.65 23.81 -6.23
CA SER A 8 26.65 24.38 -5.31
C SER A 8 25.46 25.02 -6.03
N ASP A 9 25.28 24.69 -7.32
CA ASP A 9 24.26 25.30 -8.18
C ASP A 9 23.14 24.33 -8.60
N THR A 10 22.99 23.21 -7.88
CA THR A 10 21.88 22.29 -8.13
C THR A 10 20.58 22.84 -7.54
N VAL A 11 19.80 23.52 -8.37
CA VAL A 11 18.43 23.95 -8.06
C VAL A 11 17.59 22.72 -7.69
N PRO A 12 17.00 22.61 -6.48
CA PRO A 12 16.24 21.43 -6.06
C PRO A 12 15.05 21.11 -6.98
N TYR A 13 14.65 19.84 -7.07
CA TYR A 13 13.59 19.37 -7.98
C TYR A 13 12.27 20.12 -7.80
N TRP A 14 11.88 20.40 -6.56
CA TRP A 14 10.63 21.10 -6.27
C TRP A 14 10.65 22.55 -6.75
N VAL A 15 11.82 23.21 -6.74
CA VAL A 15 11.99 24.57 -7.30
C VAL A 15 11.83 24.52 -8.82
N ARG A 16 12.43 23.53 -9.49
CA ARG A 16 12.32 23.34 -10.95
C ARG A 16 10.88 23.08 -11.38
N ARG A 17 10.14 22.25 -10.63
CA ARG A 17 8.72 21.94 -10.90
C ARG A 17 7.81 23.16 -10.72
N SER A 18 8.16 24.05 -9.80
CA SER A 18 7.39 25.24 -9.43
C SER A 18 7.75 26.49 -10.24
N ALA A 19 8.82 26.44 -11.04
CA ALA A 19 9.19 27.54 -11.92
C ALA A 19 8.07 27.81 -12.95
N PRO A 20 7.89 29.06 -13.42
CA PRO A 20 6.91 29.37 -14.46
C PRO A 20 7.10 28.49 -15.70
N GLY A 21 6.01 27.87 -16.17
CA GLY A 21 6.04 26.88 -17.27
C GLY A 21 6.58 25.50 -16.87
N GLY A 22 6.90 25.31 -15.60
CA GLY A 22 7.37 24.06 -15.03
C GLY A 22 6.28 22.99 -14.97
N VAL A 23 6.64 21.85 -14.39
CA VAL A 23 5.78 20.65 -14.36
C VAL A 23 4.43 20.92 -13.69
N TYR A 24 4.39 21.73 -12.64
CA TYR A 24 3.14 22.06 -11.94
C TYR A 24 2.20 22.90 -12.80
N ASP A 25 2.71 23.86 -13.58
CA ASP A 25 1.89 24.63 -14.51
C ASP A 25 1.33 23.73 -15.62
N GLN A 26 2.14 22.80 -16.13
CA GLN A 26 1.71 21.81 -17.14
C GLN A 26 0.63 20.88 -16.59
N MET A 27 0.77 20.39 -15.35
CA MET A 27 -0.26 19.58 -14.69
C MET A 27 -1.60 20.31 -14.60
N LEU A 28 -1.58 21.59 -14.23
CA LEU A 28 -2.79 22.41 -14.16
C LEU A 28 -3.39 22.64 -15.54
N GLN A 29 -2.55 22.90 -16.55
CA GLN A 29 -2.99 23.09 -17.93
C GLN A 29 -3.66 21.83 -18.51
N TRP A 30 -3.13 20.65 -18.18
CA TRP A 30 -3.68 19.36 -18.62
C TRP A 30 -4.84 18.87 -17.74
N GLY A 31 -5.19 19.57 -16.67
CA GLY A 31 -6.24 19.16 -15.74
C GLY A 31 -5.93 17.84 -15.03
N LEU A 32 -4.65 17.55 -14.80
CA LEU A 32 -4.22 16.26 -14.25
C LEU A 32 -4.76 16.09 -12.82
N GLY A 33 -5.44 14.97 -12.55
CA GLY A 33 -6.09 14.74 -11.26
C GLY A 33 -7.36 15.56 -11.03
N THR A 34 -7.98 16.13 -12.08
CA THR A 34 -9.27 16.85 -11.98
C THR A 34 -10.38 16.25 -12.84
N GLY A 35 -10.11 15.15 -13.55
CA GLY A 35 -11.09 14.44 -14.38
C GLY A 35 -12.17 13.72 -13.58
N THR A 36 -13.17 13.16 -14.28
CA THR A 36 -14.33 12.47 -13.70
C THR A 36 -13.97 11.26 -12.83
N ASP A 37 -12.90 10.56 -13.20
CA ASP A 37 -12.39 9.42 -12.45
C ASP A 37 -11.22 9.82 -11.51
N SER A 38 -10.98 11.13 -11.29
CA SER A 38 -10.02 11.58 -10.29
C SER A 38 -10.50 11.22 -8.89
N LEU A 39 -9.66 10.52 -8.14
CA LEU A 39 -9.96 10.12 -6.77
C LEU A 39 -10.38 11.29 -5.87
N GLY A 40 -9.79 12.47 -6.06
CA GLY A 40 -10.16 13.65 -5.28
C GLY A 40 -11.54 14.24 -5.60
N GLY A 41 -12.12 13.89 -6.76
CA GLY A 41 -13.44 14.35 -7.19
C GLY A 41 -14.56 13.33 -6.96
N LEU A 42 -14.25 12.14 -6.46
CA LEU A 42 -15.24 11.09 -6.24
C LEU A 42 -15.90 11.24 -4.87
N GLU A 43 -17.22 11.01 -4.82
CA GLU A 43 -17.99 11.00 -3.58
C GLU A 43 -18.37 9.54 -3.20
N PRO A 44 -17.88 9.00 -2.07
CA PRO A 44 -18.23 7.67 -1.62
C PRO A 44 -19.72 7.52 -1.31
N GLY A 45 -20.36 6.49 -1.86
CA GLY A 45 -21.80 6.26 -1.80
C GLY A 45 -22.60 6.91 -2.94
N VAL A 46 -21.97 7.80 -3.72
CA VAL A 46 -22.60 8.48 -4.87
C VAL A 46 -21.89 8.11 -6.16
N SER A 47 -20.61 8.47 -6.30
CA SER A 47 -19.80 8.20 -7.49
C SER A 47 -19.11 6.83 -7.43
N ILE A 48 -18.84 6.34 -6.21
CA ILE A 48 -18.28 5.01 -5.97
C ILE A 48 -19.09 4.28 -4.91
N VAL A 49 -19.42 3.03 -5.15
CA VAL A 49 -20.17 2.16 -4.23
C VAL A 49 -19.43 0.84 -4.02
N LEU A 50 -19.80 0.10 -2.99
CA LEU A 50 -19.24 -1.23 -2.74
C LEU A 50 -19.87 -2.27 -3.67
N GLY A 51 -19.02 -3.03 -4.34
CA GLY A 51 -19.36 -4.21 -5.12
C GLY A 51 -18.66 -5.45 -4.58
N ASN A 52 -19.16 -6.61 -4.98
CA ASN A 52 -18.57 -7.89 -4.58
C ASN A 52 -17.23 -8.14 -5.29
N HIS A 53 -16.30 -8.74 -4.57
CA HIS A 53 -15.04 -9.27 -5.08
C HIS A 53 -14.89 -10.75 -4.68
N PHE A 54 -13.85 -11.44 -5.18
CA PHE A 54 -13.69 -12.87 -4.94
C PHE A 54 -13.52 -13.16 -3.44
N GLY A 55 -13.92 -14.36 -3.01
CA GLY A 55 -13.63 -14.85 -1.65
C GLY A 55 -14.31 -14.05 -0.52
N GLY A 56 -15.43 -13.39 -0.80
CA GLY A 56 -16.13 -12.55 0.19
C GLY A 56 -15.49 -11.17 0.41
N HIS A 57 -14.43 -10.84 -0.34
CA HIS A 57 -13.85 -9.50 -0.34
C HIS A 57 -14.76 -8.52 -1.11
N GLN A 58 -14.50 -7.23 -0.96
CA GLN A 58 -15.24 -6.18 -1.64
C GLN A 58 -14.30 -5.31 -2.48
N LYS A 59 -14.86 -4.60 -3.46
CA LYS A 59 -14.15 -3.58 -4.23
C LYS A 59 -15.04 -2.38 -4.46
N TYR A 60 -14.47 -1.22 -4.68
CA TYR A 60 -15.25 -0.07 -5.13
C TYR A 60 -15.52 -0.18 -6.63
N VAL A 61 -16.74 0.14 -7.02
CA VAL A 61 -17.25 0.13 -8.40
C VAL A 61 -18.08 1.38 -8.63
N ARG A 62 -18.43 1.66 -9.88
CA ARG A 62 -19.43 2.68 -10.21
C ARG A 62 -20.83 2.22 -9.73
N PRO A 63 -21.80 3.14 -9.61
CA PRO A 63 -23.16 2.80 -9.16
C PRO A 63 -23.85 1.74 -10.02
N ASP A 64 -23.52 1.68 -11.31
CA ASP A 64 -23.98 0.68 -12.27
C ASP A 64 -23.26 -0.68 -12.16
N GLN A 65 -22.43 -0.86 -11.11
CA GLN A 65 -21.58 -2.02 -10.87
C GLN A 65 -20.44 -2.22 -11.88
N SER A 66 -20.20 -1.27 -12.78
CA SER A 66 -19.07 -1.32 -13.70
C SER A 66 -17.73 -1.07 -12.96
N PRO A 67 -16.61 -1.64 -13.45
CA PRO A 67 -15.30 -1.38 -12.87
C PRO A 67 -14.96 0.12 -12.91
N ILE A 68 -14.38 0.64 -11.83
CA ILE A 68 -13.82 2.00 -11.79
C ILE A 68 -12.30 1.93 -11.66
N TYR A 69 -11.62 2.80 -12.41
CA TYR A 69 -10.18 3.00 -12.35
C TYR A 69 -9.95 4.43 -11.89
N VAL A 70 -9.52 4.60 -10.64
CA VAL A 70 -9.35 5.92 -10.04
C VAL A 70 -7.98 6.49 -10.40
N HIS A 71 -7.96 7.77 -10.75
CA HIS A 71 -6.74 8.49 -11.05
C HIS A 71 -6.26 9.26 -9.82
N LEU A 72 -4.96 9.15 -9.52
CA LEU A 72 -4.34 9.81 -8.39
C LEU A 72 -2.96 10.37 -8.77
N ILE A 73 -2.57 11.46 -8.12
CA ILE A 73 -1.25 12.09 -8.26
C ILE A 73 -0.53 12.05 -6.92
N GLY A 74 0.79 11.96 -6.96
CA GLY A 74 1.59 12.09 -5.76
C GLY A 74 3.08 11.99 -6.03
N GLU A 75 3.85 12.23 -4.99
CA GLU A 75 5.30 12.14 -5.02
C GLU A 75 5.75 10.96 -4.17
N PHE A 76 6.68 10.13 -4.62
CA PHE A 76 7.17 9.03 -3.79
C PHE A 76 7.82 9.56 -2.50
N ALA A 77 7.37 9.02 -1.37
CA ALA A 77 7.83 9.41 -0.05
C ALA A 77 9.23 8.86 0.25
N ALA A 78 9.84 9.39 1.31
CA ALA A 78 11.15 8.96 1.77
C ALA A 78 11.19 7.46 2.07
N GLY A 79 12.28 6.82 1.67
CA GLY A 79 12.46 5.36 1.80
C GLY A 79 11.82 4.53 0.68
N THR A 80 11.11 5.16 -0.28
CA THR A 80 10.63 4.45 -1.48
C THR A 80 11.79 3.99 -2.33
N LYS A 81 11.94 2.67 -2.46
CA LYS A 81 12.98 2.03 -3.28
C LYS A 81 12.41 0.75 -3.89
N VAL A 82 12.87 0.40 -5.08
CA VAL A 82 12.63 -0.95 -5.64
C VAL A 82 13.59 -1.90 -4.95
N HIS A 83 13.03 -2.88 -4.23
CA HIS A 83 13.81 -3.94 -3.59
C HIS A 83 13.52 -5.28 -4.29
N PRO A 84 14.52 -6.17 -4.45
CA PRO A 84 14.33 -7.46 -5.13
C PRO A 84 13.23 -8.29 -4.48
N THR A 85 13.12 -8.23 -3.15
CA THR A 85 12.10 -8.99 -2.42
C THR A 85 10.73 -8.30 -2.34
N GLY A 86 10.62 -7.07 -2.83
CA GLY A 86 9.48 -6.20 -2.55
C GLY A 86 9.13 -6.18 -1.06
N ASN A 87 7.86 -6.45 -0.75
CA ASN A 87 7.32 -6.51 0.60
C ASN A 87 7.30 -7.93 1.19
N HIS A 88 8.00 -8.88 0.57
CA HIS A 88 8.13 -10.22 1.13
C HIS A 88 8.83 -10.16 2.49
N SER A 89 8.13 -10.61 3.53
CA SER A 89 8.61 -10.66 4.91
C SER A 89 8.45 -12.07 5.47
N PHE A 90 9.30 -12.42 6.43
CA PHE A 90 9.36 -13.75 7.02
C PHE A 90 8.51 -13.81 8.29
N PRO A 91 7.50 -14.69 8.37
CA PRO A 91 6.67 -14.81 9.57
C PRO A 91 7.48 -15.17 10.82
N THR A 92 8.58 -15.91 10.63
CA THR A 92 9.43 -16.44 11.70
C THR A 92 10.57 -15.49 12.10
N GLY A 93 10.73 -14.36 11.42
CA GLY A 93 11.86 -13.43 11.60
C GLY A 93 13.20 -13.92 11.04
N ASN A 94 13.28 -15.20 10.63
CA ASN A 94 14.45 -15.76 9.97
C ASN A 94 14.38 -15.53 8.46
N PHE A 95 15.53 -15.34 7.82
CA PHE A 95 15.57 -15.17 6.37
C PHE A 95 15.11 -16.45 5.64
N GLU A 96 14.13 -16.32 4.75
CA GLU A 96 13.73 -17.38 3.79
C GLU A 96 13.88 -16.86 2.35
N PRO A 97 14.40 -17.64 1.40
CA PRO A 97 14.46 -17.21 0.02
C PRO A 97 13.07 -17.20 -0.62
N ILE A 98 12.84 -16.30 -1.58
CA ILE A 98 11.63 -16.27 -2.40
C ILE A 98 11.61 -17.50 -3.32
N ARG A 99 10.56 -18.30 -3.21
CA ARG A 99 10.29 -19.49 -4.02
C ARG A 99 9.14 -19.24 -5.00
N ASP A 100 8.93 -20.18 -5.91
CA ASP A 100 7.94 -20.06 -7.00
C ASP A 100 6.50 -19.83 -6.54
N ASN A 101 6.14 -20.30 -5.35
CA ASN A 101 4.80 -20.13 -4.79
C ASN A 101 4.63 -18.83 -4.00
N ASN A 102 5.70 -18.06 -3.78
CA ASN A 102 5.63 -16.82 -3.05
C ASN A 102 5.08 -15.70 -3.95
N ARG A 103 4.15 -14.90 -3.40
CA ARG A 103 3.68 -13.68 -4.04
C ARG A 103 4.52 -12.49 -3.58
N VAL A 104 5.31 -11.93 -4.49
CA VAL A 104 6.03 -10.69 -4.27
C VAL A 104 5.10 -9.52 -4.61
N LYS A 105 4.90 -8.62 -3.65
CA LYS A 105 4.16 -7.37 -3.84
C LYS A 105 5.11 -6.20 -3.68
N LEU A 106 4.89 -5.13 -4.43
CA LEU A 106 5.57 -3.85 -4.25
C LEU A 106 4.54 -2.86 -3.72
N ASN A 107 4.77 -2.36 -2.51
CA ASN A 107 3.97 -1.29 -1.91
C ASN A 107 4.82 -0.02 -1.92
N TRP A 108 4.27 1.02 -2.51
CA TRP A 108 4.89 2.33 -2.53
C TRP A 108 4.03 3.33 -1.78
N THR A 109 4.70 4.26 -1.12
CA THR A 109 4.04 5.34 -0.39
C THR A 109 4.22 6.62 -1.17
N ILE A 110 3.11 7.31 -1.44
CA ILE A 110 3.13 8.65 -2.02
C ILE A 110 2.77 9.69 -0.97
N LYS A 111 3.36 10.88 -1.08
CA LYS A 111 3.13 12.06 -0.27
C LYS A 111 2.63 13.22 -1.16
N CYS A 112 2.17 14.27 -0.50
CA CYS A 112 1.87 15.53 -1.17
C CYS A 112 3.13 16.05 -1.88
N LEU A 113 2.93 16.63 -3.05
CA LEU A 113 3.98 17.11 -3.93
C LEU A 113 4.69 18.30 -3.28
N GLU A 114 6.02 18.26 -3.27
CA GLU A 114 6.83 19.29 -2.60
C GLU A 114 6.89 20.56 -3.44
N GLY A 115 6.70 21.73 -2.81
CA GLY A 115 6.66 23.03 -3.51
C GLY A 115 5.41 23.27 -4.37
N ALA A 116 4.46 22.34 -4.42
CA ALA A 116 3.31 22.46 -5.31
C ALA A 116 2.40 23.67 -4.98
N PRO A 117 1.86 24.36 -6.00
CA PRO A 117 0.84 25.38 -5.82
C PRO A 117 -0.39 24.87 -5.06
N GLU A 118 -1.08 25.77 -4.37
CA GLU A 118 -2.25 25.45 -3.54
C GLU A 118 -3.27 24.56 -4.26
N ARG A 119 -3.61 24.89 -5.52
CA ARG A 119 -4.53 24.09 -6.33
C ARG A 119 -4.13 22.63 -6.49
N ILE A 120 -2.83 22.34 -6.68
CA ILE A 120 -2.35 20.95 -6.82
C ILE A 120 -2.32 20.26 -5.46
N ARG A 121 -1.97 20.99 -4.40
CA ARG A 121 -2.03 20.48 -3.03
C ARG A 121 -3.45 20.09 -2.64
N ASP A 122 -4.43 20.93 -2.99
CA ASP A 122 -5.85 20.65 -2.76
C ASP A 122 -6.28 19.38 -3.48
N VAL A 123 -5.85 19.18 -4.74
CA VAL A 123 -6.09 17.93 -5.46
C VAL A 123 -5.53 16.74 -4.68
N PHE A 124 -4.32 16.82 -4.12
CA PHE A 124 -3.75 15.75 -3.28
C PHE A 124 -4.56 15.49 -2.01
N TYR A 125 -4.87 16.53 -1.24
CA TYR A 125 -5.60 16.37 0.03
C TYR A 125 -7.06 15.96 -0.17
N ASN A 126 -7.68 16.32 -1.30
CA ASN A 126 -9.00 15.82 -1.67
C ASN A 126 -8.95 14.30 -1.91
N GLN A 127 -7.89 13.77 -2.55
CA GLN A 127 -7.72 12.32 -2.71
C GLN A 127 -7.66 11.61 -1.35
N VAL A 128 -6.87 12.14 -0.41
CA VAL A 128 -6.78 11.60 0.97
C VAL A 128 -8.13 11.66 1.69
N THR A 129 -8.84 12.78 1.54
CA THR A 129 -10.16 12.98 2.12
C THR A 129 -11.17 11.98 1.57
N THR A 130 -11.19 11.74 0.25
CA THR A 130 -12.04 10.73 -0.37
C THR A 130 -11.77 9.34 0.18
N LEU A 131 -10.50 8.96 0.34
CA LEU A 131 -10.13 7.64 0.89
C LEU A 131 -10.61 7.47 2.34
N ASN A 132 -10.46 8.52 3.16
CA ASN A 132 -10.96 8.52 4.53
C ASN A 132 -12.49 8.42 4.57
N ASN A 133 -13.18 9.21 3.74
CA ASN A 133 -14.64 9.19 3.64
C ASN A 133 -15.16 7.84 3.15
N ALA A 134 -14.46 7.18 2.24
CA ALA A 134 -14.83 5.86 1.75
C ALA A 134 -14.79 4.82 2.89
N THR A 135 -13.75 4.90 3.73
CA THR A 135 -13.61 4.07 4.92
C THR A 135 -14.74 4.34 5.94
N VAL A 136 -15.05 5.60 6.22
CA VAL A 136 -16.10 5.97 7.19
C VAL A 136 -17.51 5.63 6.68
N SER A 137 -17.79 5.85 5.40
CA SER A 137 -19.08 5.53 4.77
C SER A 137 -19.40 4.03 4.86
N GLU A 138 -18.37 3.19 4.74
CA GLU A 138 -18.47 1.76 4.94
C GLU A 138 -18.85 1.39 6.38
N GLU A 139 -18.16 1.95 7.38
CA GLU A 139 -18.50 1.74 8.79
C GLU A 139 -19.93 2.20 9.12
N ALA A 140 -20.37 3.32 8.55
CA ALA A 140 -21.74 3.82 8.72
C ALA A 140 -22.77 2.87 8.11
N ASN A 141 -22.49 2.32 6.93
CA ASN A 141 -23.35 1.33 6.27
C ASN A 141 -23.43 0.02 7.07
N MET A 142 -22.33 -0.45 7.68
CA MET A 142 -22.36 -1.59 8.59
C MET A 142 -23.26 -1.35 9.80
N ARG A 143 -23.16 -0.17 10.43
CA ARG A 143 -24.01 0.15 11.59
C ARG A 143 -25.49 0.17 11.22
N ARG A 144 -25.83 0.63 10.01
CA ARG A 144 -27.20 0.61 9.49
C ARG A 144 -27.71 -0.80 9.24
N THR A 145 -26.90 -1.68 8.63
CA THR A 145 -27.30 -3.08 8.37
C THR A 145 -27.36 -3.91 9.65
N ALA A 146 -26.50 -3.65 10.63
CA ALA A 146 -26.56 -4.30 11.95
C ALA A 146 -27.78 -3.85 12.78
N GLN A 147 -28.28 -2.63 12.59
CA GLN A 147 -29.47 -2.10 13.25
C GLN A 147 -30.78 -2.43 12.53
N ALA A 148 -30.72 -2.84 11.26
CA ALA A 148 -31.87 -3.38 10.55
C ALA A 148 -32.21 -4.76 11.14
N LYS A 149 -33.31 -4.84 11.90
CA LYS A 149 -33.89 -6.13 12.33
C LYS A 149 -34.02 -7.04 11.11
N PRO A 150 -33.62 -8.31 11.19
CA PRO A 150 -33.75 -9.23 10.07
C PRO A 150 -35.24 -9.40 9.77
N SER A 151 -35.72 -8.78 8.69
CA SER A 151 -36.98 -9.15 8.07
C SER A 151 -36.80 -10.56 7.54
N SER A 152 -37.60 -11.49 8.06
CA SER A 152 -37.67 -12.89 7.65
C SER A 152 -37.58 -13.05 6.13
N PRO A 153 -36.78 -13.99 5.60
CA PRO A 153 -36.70 -14.22 4.17
C PRO A 153 -38.02 -14.79 3.67
N ASP A 154 -38.69 -14.01 2.82
CA ASP A 154 -39.85 -14.47 2.07
C ASP A 154 -39.38 -15.54 1.07
N LYS A 155 -39.77 -16.80 1.33
CA LYS A 155 -39.46 -17.95 0.49
C LYS A 155 -40.22 -17.82 -0.83
N ARG A 156 -39.64 -17.12 -1.82
CA ARG A 156 -40.06 -17.23 -3.22
C ARG A 156 -39.01 -17.98 -4.02
N MET A 157 -39.28 -19.28 -4.20
CA MET A 157 -38.59 -20.17 -5.11
C MET A 157 -38.68 -19.62 -6.54
N GLN A 158 -37.55 -19.33 -7.18
CA GLN A 158 -37.47 -19.20 -8.63
C GLN A 158 -36.63 -20.35 -9.20
N LYS A 159 -37.26 -21.10 -10.10
CA LYS A 159 -36.73 -22.27 -10.80
C LYS A 159 -35.71 -21.83 -11.85
N ARG A 160 -34.53 -22.46 -11.86
CA ARG A 160 -33.56 -22.42 -12.97
C ARG A 160 -34.03 -23.33 -14.11
N PRO A 161 -33.85 -22.96 -15.39
CA PRO A 161 -33.75 -23.93 -16.47
C PRO A 161 -32.30 -24.38 -16.66
N LEU A 162 -32.13 -25.70 -16.72
CA LEU A 162 -30.98 -26.43 -17.23
C LEU A 162 -30.96 -26.30 -18.76
N ASN A 163 -29.81 -26.00 -19.38
CA ASN A 163 -29.42 -26.66 -20.63
C ASN A 163 -27.95 -26.41 -20.97
N SER A 164 -27.22 -27.52 -21.10
CA SER A 164 -25.95 -27.68 -21.82
C SER A 164 -26.25 -28.53 -23.06
N PRO A 165 -25.48 -28.37 -24.15
CA PRO A 165 -24.78 -29.55 -24.66
C PRO A 165 -23.29 -29.31 -24.92
N ALA A 166 -22.55 -30.41 -24.81
CA ALA A 166 -21.11 -30.53 -24.99
C ALA A 166 -20.69 -30.79 -26.46
N SER A 167 -19.46 -30.33 -26.76
CA SER A 167 -18.31 -30.79 -27.58
C SER A 167 -18.45 -31.96 -28.59
N PRO A 168 -17.60 -32.10 -29.64
CA PRO A 168 -16.15 -32.44 -29.52
C PRO A 168 -15.21 -31.79 -30.58
N GLY A 169 -13.93 -31.52 -30.27
CA GLY A 169 -12.75 -32.37 -30.56
C GLY A 169 -11.86 -31.63 -31.59
N SER A 170 -10.56 -31.82 -31.80
CA SER A 170 -9.41 -32.45 -31.14
C SER A 170 -8.18 -32.13 -32.04
N ASP A 171 -6.97 -32.41 -31.53
CA ASP A 171 -5.66 -32.50 -32.24
C ASP A 171 -4.91 -31.16 -32.38
N ASP A 172 -3.83 -30.87 -31.66
CA ASP A 172 -2.57 -31.59 -31.34
C ASP A 172 -1.66 -31.81 -32.56
N SER A 173 -0.63 -30.98 -32.69
CA SER A 173 0.72 -31.42 -33.08
C SER A 173 1.77 -30.32 -32.98
N SER A 174 2.86 -30.75 -32.35
CA SER A 174 4.18 -30.15 -32.18
C SER A 174 5.00 -29.97 -33.45
N SER A 175 5.96 -29.05 -33.41
CA SER A 175 7.36 -29.12 -33.92
C SER A 175 7.83 -27.70 -34.27
N THR A 176 9.08 -27.26 -34.17
CA THR A 176 10.35 -27.74 -33.61
C THR A 176 11.28 -26.50 -33.56
N LEU A 177 12.29 -26.58 -32.69
CA LEU A 177 13.37 -25.62 -32.51
C LEU A 177 14.00 -25.12 -33.83
N SER A 178 14.26 -23.82 -33.93
CA SER A 178 15.40 -23.30 -34.69
C SER A 178 15.92 -22.04 -34.03
N SER A 179 17.18 -22.10 -33.60
CA SER A 179 18.00 -20.96 -33.23
C SER A 179 18.17 -20.03 -34.42
N CYS A 180 18.21 -18.73 -34.17
CA CYS A 180 19.21 -17.82 -34.72
C CYS A 180 19.10 -16.50 -33.95
N ASP A 181 20.25 -16.02 -33.49
CA ASP A 181 20.43 -14.76 -32.80
C ASP A 181 19.86 -13.59 -33.60
N GLN A 182 18.87 -12.92 -33.04
CA GLN A 182 18.56 -11.54 -33.38
C GLN A 182 17.92 -10.88 -32.15
N GLU A 183 18.72 -10.07 -31.45
CA GLU A 183 18.23 -8.97 -30.62
C GLU A 183 17.52 -7.96 -31.53
N GLU A 184 16.37 -8.36 -32.07
CA GLU A 184 15.47 -7.46 -32.77
C GLU A 184 14.42 -7.00 -31.77
N LEU A 185 14.29 -5.68 -31.68
CA LEU A 185 13.49 -4.91 -30.73
C LEU A 185 12.01 -5.33 -30.73
N LEU A 186 11.69 -6.46 -30.09
CA LEU A 186 10.31 -6.76 -29.72
C LEU A 186 9.85 -5.63 -28.82
N ALA A 187 8.97 -4.79 -29.37
CA ALA A 187 8.35 -3.70 -28.63
C ALA A 187 7.78 -4.29 -27.33
N LYS A 188 8.31 -3.86 -26.19
CA LYS A 188 7.90 -4.31 -24.86
C LYS A 188 6.40 -4.10 -24.71
N LYS A 189 5.66 -5.10 -24.24
CA LYS A 189 4.19 -5.00 -24.04
C LYS A 189 3.82 -5.25 -22.58
N VAL A 190 2.81 -4.54 -22.12
CA VAL A 190 2.20 -4.78 -20.80
C VAL A 190 1.70 -6.22 -20.74
N GLY A 191 2.02 -6.91 -19.66
CA GLY A 191 1.69 -8.33 -19.49
C GLY A 191 2.77 -9.30 -19.97
N ASP A 192 3.81 -8.85 -20.67
CA ASP A 192 4.94 -9.70 -21.05
C ASP A 192 5.58 -10.34 -19.81
N ALA A 193 5.95 -11.61 -19.96
CA ALA A 193 6.53 -12.41 -18.89
C ALA A 193 8.04 -12.57 -19.10
N TYR A 194 8.83 -11.94 -18.23
CA TYR A 194 10.29 -12.02 -18.24
C TYR A 194 10.80 -13.07 -17.25
N PRO A 195 12.00 -13.65 -17.46
CA PRO A 195 12.63 -14.47 -16.43
C PRO A 195 12.82 -13.66 -15.15
N ALA A 196 12.84 -14.33 -14.00
CA ALA A 196 13.02 -13.65 -12.71
C ALA A 196 14.34 -12.84 -12.63
N SER A 197 15.35 -13.21 -13.42
CA SER A 197 16.60 -12.46 -13.62
C SER A 197 16.46 -11.05 -14.17
N ALA A 198 15.30 -10.70 -14.72
CA ALA A 198 14.96 -9.35 -15.13
C ALA A 198 14.79 -8.39 -13.95
N MET A 199 14.58 -8.88 -12.72
CA MET A 199 14.42 -7.99 -11.56
C MET A 199 15.75 -7.39 -11.11
N PRO A 200 15.78 -6.10 -10.72
CA PRO A 200 16.97 -5.51 -10.11
C PRO A 200 17.37 -6.29 -8.86
N GLY A 201 18.67 -6.56 -8.71
CA GLY A 201 19.23 -7.33 -7.60
C GLY A 201 18.79 -8.80 -7.53
N TYR A 202 18.27 -9.35 -8.63
CA TYR A 202 18.03 -10.79 -8.74
C TYR A 202 19.33 -11.59 -8.60
N GLY A 203 19.21 -12.76 -7.98
CA GLY A 203 20.30 -13.67 -7.69
C GLY A 203 20.72 -13.66 -6.22
N GLY A 204 21.81 -14.37 -5.93
CA GLY A 204 22.22 -14.66 -4.56
C GLY A 204 21.15 -15.43 -3.80
N ASN A 205 21.16 -15.29 -2.48
CA ASN A 205 20.29 -16.04 -1.58
C ASN A 205 18.90 -15.43 -1.44
N TRP A 206 18.61 -14.27 -2.06
CA TRP A 206 17.28 -13.67 -2.05
C TRP A 206 16.22 -14.57 -2.69
N PHE A 207 16.61 -15.35 -3.70
CA PHE A 207 15.72 -16.12 -4.55
C PHE A 207 16.14 -17.58 -4.59
N GLN A 208 15.15 -18.47 -4.46
CA GLN A 208 15.23 -19.90 -4.71
C GLN A 208 14.08 -20.26 -5.66
N THR A 209 14.07 -19.60 -6.81
CA THR A 209 13.04 -19.76 -7.84
C THR A 209 13.52 -20.70 -8.93
N SER A 210 12.63 -21.52 -9.48
CA SER A 210 12.92 -22.30 -10.68
C SER A 210 12.98 -21.41 -11.91
N SER A 211 13.47 -21.98 -13.02
CA SER A 211 13.45 -21.34 -14.33
C SER A 211 12.04 -21.11 -14.88
N ALA A 212 10.98 -21.60 -14.22
CA ALA A 212 9.58 -21.34 -14.57
C ALA A 212 9.05 -20.02 -13.97
N CYS A 213 9.72 -19.45 -12.97
CA CYS A 213 9.29 -18.21 -12.35
C CYS A 213 9.38 -17.03 -13.34
N ARG A 214 8.33 -16.21 -13.38
CA ARG A 214 8.20 -15.08 -14.31
C ARG A 214 7.88 -13.79 -13.57
N VAL A 215 8.42 -12.70 -14.10
CA VAL A 215 8.13 -11.33 -13.69
C VAL A 215 7.28 -10.70 -14.77
N VAL A 216 6.14 -10.12 -14.38
CA VAL A 216 5.21 -9.53 -15.33
C VAL A 216 5.57 -8.07 -15.59
N GLN A 217 5.56 -7.66 -16.86
CA GLN A 217 5.65 -6.28 -17.28
C GLN A 217 4.42 -5.49 -16.80
N LEU A 218 4.64 -4.58 -15.85
CA LEU A 218 3.62 -3.63 -15.40
C LEU A 218 3.53 -2.46 -16.39
N ASP A 219 2.36 -1.82 -16.43
CA ASP A 219 2.15 -0.58 -17.19
C ASP A 219 2.76 0.61 -16.44
N ILE A 220 4.08 0.69 -16.50
CA ILE A 220 4.86 1.76 -15.87
C ILE A 220 5.60 2.48 -16.98
N THR A 221 5.34 3.77 -17.16
CA THR A 221 5.94 4.57 -18.22
C THR A 221 6.80 5.70 -17.68
N ASP A 222 7.77 6.11 -18.47
CA ASP A 222 8.55 7.31 -18.24
C ASP A 222 7.77 8.59 -18.62
N PRO A 223 8.35 9.79 -18.44
CA PRO A 223 7.72 11.06 -18.85
C PRO A 223 7.40 11.15 -20.34
N SER A 224 8.16 10.43 -21.17
CA SER A 224 7.95 10.33 -22.62
C SER A 224 6.90 9.27 -23.00
N SER A 225 6.19 8.70 -22.02
CA SER A 225 5.21 7.62 -22.20
C SER A 225 5.82 6.33 -22.77
N THR A 226 7.11 6.10 -22.57
CA THR A 226 7.80 4.87 -22.96
C THR A 226 7.72 3.84 -21.83
N LEU A 227 7.36 2.61 -22.19
CA LEU A 227 7.21 1.51 -21.22
C LEU A 227 8.56 1.13 -20.57
N LEU A 228 8.60 1.20 -19.24
CA LEU A 228 9.74 0.91 -18.41
C LEU A 228 9.78 -0.58 -18.03
N PRO A 229 10.82 -1.31 -18.45
CA PRO A 229 10.95 -2.72 -18.12
C PRO A 229 11.34 -2.94 -16.64
N PRO A 230 11.11 -4.14 -16.08
CA PRO A 230 11.39 -4.43 -14.68
C PRO A 230 12.81 -4.09 -14.22
N TRP A 231 13.82 -4.33 -15.07
CA TRP A 231 15.23 -4.04 -14.75
C TRP A 231 15.54 -2.55 -14.63
N GLU A 232 14.64 -1.66 -15.05
CA GLU A 232 14.83 -0.20 -14.98
C GLU A 232 13.98 0.48 -13.92
N TRP A 233 13.02 -0.22 -13.31
CA TRP A 233 12.12 0.35 -12.29
C TRP A 233 12.87 1.08 -11.17
N TYR A 234 14.01 0.54 -10.72
CA TYR A 234 14.82 1.15 -9.66
C TYR A 234 15.36 2.55 -10.03
N LYS A 235 15.48 2.88 -11.32
CA LYS A 235 15.97 4.19 -11.81
C LYS A 235 14.92 5.29 -11.69
N TRP A 236 13.66 4.92 -11.53
CA TRP A 236 12.50 5.80 -11.65
C TRP A 236 11.68 5.84 -10.37
N ILE A 237 11.49 4.70 -9.72
CA ILE A 237 10.78 4.58 -8.44
C ILE A 237 11.75 4.84 -7.30
N VAL A 238 11.96 6.14 -7.05
CA VAL A 238 12.77 6.68 -5.97
C VAL A 238 12.04 7.85 -5.32
N GLU A 239 12.47 8.17 -4.10
CA GLU A 239 12.02 9.34 -3.37
C GLU A 239 12.06 10.62 -4.22
N GLY A 240 11.02 11.43 -4.10
CA GLY A 240 10.90 12.71 -4.81
C GLY A 240 10.40 12.59 -6.25
N THR A 241 10.35 11.39 -6.84
CA THR A 241 9.75 11.21 -8.17
C THR A 241 8.25 11.49 -8.12
N LEU A 242 7.80 12.32 -9.05
CA LEU A 242 6.41 12.68 -9.25
C LEU A 242 5.73 11.69 -10.19
N VAL A 243 4.56 11.18 -9.78
CA VAL A 243 3.83 10.15 -10.51
C VAL A 243 2.34 10.50 -10.67
N TYR A 244 1.80 10.04 -11.79
CA TYR A 244 0.37 9.90 -12.04
C TYR A 244 0.04 8.40 -12.08
N LEU A 245 -1.00 7.99 -11.36
CA LEU A 245 -1.34 6.59 -11.16
C LEU A 245 -2.79 6.35 -11.54
N THR A 246 -3.04 5.15 -12.06
CA THR A 246 -4.38 4.58 -12.19
C THR A 246 -4.47 3.38 -11.27
N ALA A 247 -5.50 3.31 -10.43
CA ALA A 247 -5.64 2.27 -9.43
C ALA A 247 -7.07 1.72 -9.31
N GLU A 248 -7.19 0.53 -8.74
CA GLU A 248 -8.44 -0.03 -8.25
C GLU A 248 -8.44 0.00 -6.72
N MET A 249 -9.63 0.17 -6.12
CA MET A 249 -9.81 0.20 -4.67
C MET A 249 -10.46 -1.08 -4.18
N TYR A 250 -9.82 -1.75 -3.24
CA TYR A 250 -10.23 -3.02 -2.67
C TYR A 250 -10.41 -2.94 -1.16
N ILE A 251 -11.31 -3.76 -0.64
CA ILE A 251 -11.45 -4.07 0.78
C ILE A 251 -11.31 -5.57 0.93
N TYR A 252 -10.19 -6.00 1.52
CA TYR A 252 -9.97 -7.39 1.87
C TYR A 252 -10.42 -7.64 3.29
N GLU A 253 -11.09 -8.77 3.51
CA GLU A 253 -11.53 -9.20 4.84
C GLU A 253 -10.74 -10.45 5.23
N TYR A 254 -9.98 -10.35 6.32
CA TYR A 254 -9.20 -11.44 6.89
C TYR A 254 -9.43 -11.48 8.39
N ASP A 255 -9.83 -12.63 8.93
CA ASP A 255 -10.09 -12.84 10.36
C ASP A 255 -11.00 -11.77 11.00
N GLY A 256 -12.05 -11.36 10.26
CA GLY A 256 -13.00 -10.33 10.69
C GLY A 256 -12.43 -8.90 10.68
N ARG A 257 -11.21 -8.70 10.15
CA ARG A 257 -10.59 -7.38 9.97
C ARG A 257 -10.61 -6.97 8.51
N LYS A 258 -10.91 -5.70 8.28
CA LYS A 258 -10.90 -5.10 6.94
C LYS A 258 -9.57 -4.42 6.66
N TYR A 259 -9.07 -4.63 5.45
CA TYR A 259 -7.84 -4.07 4.93
C TYR A 259 -8.16 -3.33 3.64
N HIS A 260 -8.02 -2.01 3.68
CA HIS A 260 -8.25 -1.14 2.53
C HIS A 260 -6.97 -1.09 1.70
N SER A 261 -7.09 -1.31 0.40
CA SER A 261 -5.95 -1.38 -0.51
C SER A 261 -6.23 -0.63 -1.80
N LEU A 262 -5.28 0.21 -2.20
CA LEU A 262 -5.17 0.73 -3.56
C LEU A 262 -4.22 -0.17 -4.34
N SER A 263 -4.73 -0.80 -5.39
CA SER A 263 -3.96 -1.65 -6.29
C SER A 263 -3.72 -0.94 -7.60
N MET A 264 -2.46 -0.54 -7.85
CA MET A 264 -2.06 0.13 -9.08
C MET A 264 -2.30 -0.76 -10.31
N LYS A 265 -2.83 -0.16 -11.37
CA LYS A 265 -2.94 -0.74 -12.72
C LYS A 265 -1.91 -0.17 -13.67
N SER A 266 -1.76 1.15 -13.67
CA SER A 266 -0.76 1.84 -14.45
C SER A 266 -0.15 3.02 -13.68
N MET A 267 1.05 3.42 -14.09
CA MET A 267 1.79 4.54 -13.54
C MET A 267 2.56 5.25 -14.64
N GLN A 268 2.42 6.57 -14.70
CA GLN A 268 3.28 7.43 -15.50
C GLN A 268 4.15 8.26 -14.56
N VAL A 269 5.47 8.21 -14.76
CA VAL A 269 6.38 9.15 -14.13
C VAL A 269 6.26 10.48 -14.87
N LEU A 270 6.02 11.56 -14.14
CA LEU A 270 5.92 12.90 -14.73
C LEU A 270 7.26 13.64 -14.66
N ASP A 271 7.98 13.48 -13.55
CA ASP A 271 9.28 14.10 -13.34
C ASP A 271 10.07 13.38 -12.25
N LYS A 272 11.41 13.35 -12.35
CA LYS A 272 12.28 12.69 -11.37
C LYS A 272 12.60 13.60 -10.18
N GLY A 273 12.79 12.99 -9.01
CA GLY A 273 13.43 13.66 -7.88
C GLY A 273 14.94 13.82 -8.08
N ASP A 274 15.61 14.46 -7.12
CA ASP A 274 17.08 14.63 -7.15
C ASP A 274 17.86 13.42 -6.62
N LEU A 275 17.17 12.46 -5.99
CA LEU A 275 17.82 11.31 -5.38
C LEU A 275 18.39 10.38 -6.45
N LEU A 276 19.70 10.15 -6.39
CA LEU A 276 20.37 9.23 -7.31
C LEU A 276 19.99 7.77 -6.96
N PRO A 277 19.36 7.03 -7.89
CA PRO A 277 18.92 5.67 -7.65
C PRO A 277 20.12 4.73 -7.50
N VAL A 278 20.10 3.90 -6.44
CA VAL A 278 21.08 2.83 -6.25
C VAL A 278 20.49 1.52 -6.75
N LYS A 279 21.21 0.84 -7.66
CA LYS A 279 20.78 -0.48 -8.16
C LYS A 279 20.84 -1.50 -7.00
N PRO A 280 19.74 -2.24 -6.74
CA PRO A 280 19.75 -3.28 -5.72
C PRO A 280 20.79 -4.36 -6.02
N VAL A 281 21.49 -4.79 -4.98
CA VAL A 281 22.55 -5.81 -5.06
C VAL A 281 22.00 -7.17 -4.59
N PRO A 282 22.37 -8.28 -5.24
CA PRO A 282 22.07 -9.61 -4.76
C PRO A 282 22.63 -9.84 -3.35
N ARG A 283 21.88 -10.54 -2.48
CA ARG A 283 22.38 -10.92 -1.16
C ARG A 283 23.23 -12.17 -1.28
N VAL A 284 24.51 -12.06 -0.98
CA VAL A 284 25.39 -13.21 -0.80
C VAL A 284 25.46 -13.48 0.71
N MET A 285 25.17 -14.70 1.17
CA MET A 285 25.55 -15.05 2.54
C MET A 285 27.06 -15.17 2.58
N GLU A 286 27.71 -14.45 3.50
CA GLU A 286 29.06 -14.80 3.90
C GLU A 286 29.02 -16.24 4.43
N SER A 287 29.63 -17.15 3.70
CA SER A 287 29.82 -18.52 4.14
C SER A 287 30.49 -18.47 5.51
N ALA A 288 29.84 -19.00 6.54
CA ALA A 288 30.40 -19.15 7.88
C ALA A 288 31.52 -20.22 7.93
N SER A 289 32.35 -20.29 6.89
CA SER A 289 33.40 -21.29 6.69
C SER A 289 34.83 -20.71 6.71
N THR A 290 35.02 -19.44 7.09
CA THR A 290 36.37 -18.84 7.13
C THR A 290 36.81 -18.39 8.54
N SER A 291 36.00 -18.57 9.58
CA SER A 291 36.38 -18.19 10.96
C SER A 291 36.92 -19.35 11.82
N ARG A 292 36.99 -20.58 11.31
CA ARG A 292 37.63 -21.72 12.02
C ARG A 292 39.11 -21.93 11.72
N ALA A 293 39.69 -21.19 10.76
CA ALA A 293 41.09 -21.35 10.35
C ALA A 293 42.07 -20.30 10.93
N ARG A 294 41.63 -19.42 11.84
CA ARG A 294 42.50 -18.42 12.49
C ARG A 294 42.36 -18.39 14.02
N LEU A 295 42.29 -19.56 14.63
CA LEU A 295 42.46 -19.74 16.08
C LEU A 295 43.62 -20.72 16.30
N ASN A 296 44.79 -20.36 15.80
CA ASN A 296 46.06 -20.94 16.23
C ASN A 296 47.23 -20.04 15.79
N GLU A 297 47.26 -18.81 16.28
CA GLU A 297 48.52 -18.11 16.55
C GLU A 297 48.25 -17.03 17.59
N GLN A 298 48.74 -17.29 18.80
CA GLN A 298 48.73 -16.35 19.91
C GLN A 298 49.71 -15.21 19.63
N ALA A 299 49.25 -13.97 19.80
CA ALA A 299 50.12 -12.88 20.22
C ALA A 299 49.33 -11.87 21.05
N ASN A 300 49.67 -11.83 22.35
CA ASN A 300 49.35 -10.80 23.33
C ASN A 300 49.45 -9.38 22.75
N VAL A 301 48.39 -8.56 22.83
CA VAL A 301 48.48 -7.11 23.11
C VAL A 301 47.21 -6.63 23.84
N ALA A 302 47.43 -5.72 24.78
CA ALA A 302 46.57 -5.23 25.85
C ALA A 302 45.22 -4.58 25.49
N VAL A 303 44.31 -4.65 26.46
CA VAL A 303 43.04 -3.91 26.56
C VAL A 303 43.30 -2.44 26.86
N PRO A 304 42.50 -1.52 26.28
CA PRO A 304 41.97 -0.43 27.09
C PRO A 304 40.45 -0.40 27.12
N ALA A 305 39.98 0.11 28.25
CA ALA A 305 38.63 0.11 28.73
C ALA A 305 37.70 1.11 28.00
N VAL A 306 36.42 0.93 28.32
CA VAL A 306 35.29 1.87 28.17
C VAL A 306 34.44 1.69 26.90
N SER A 307 33.31 1.00 27.07
CA SER A 307 32.13 1.08 26.23
C SER A 307 31.02 1.80 27.02
N PRO A 308 30.33 2.82 26.48
CA PRO A 308 29.33 3.57 27.22
C PRO A 308 27.97 2.84 27.25
N GLY A 309 27.53 2.53 28.47
CA GLY A 309 26.13 2.64 28.91
C GLY A 309 25.11 1.63 28.38
N ARG A 310 24.93 0.50 29.08
CA ARG A 310 23.72 -0.34 29.00
C ARG A 310 22.97 -0.28 30.33
N ILE A 311 21.73 0.23 30.27
CA ILE A 311 20.79 0.35 31.40
C ILE A 311 20.32 -1.06 31.81
N LYS A 312 20.39 -1.37 33.11
CA LYS A 312 19.89 -2.61 33.72
C LYS A 312 18.48 -2.41 34.26
N PHE A 313 17.57 -3.33 33.95
CA PHE A 313 16.44 -3.65 34.83
C PHE A 313 16.67 -5.05 35.39
N SER A 314 16.65 -5.18 36.71
CA SER A 314 16.84 -6.44 37.44
C SER A 314 15.61 -7.34 37.38
N ALA A 315 15.87 -8.65 37.33
CA ALA A 315 14.90 -9.73 37.38
C ALA A 315 14.53 -10.11 38.83
N GLY A 316 13.30 -10.57 39.01
CA GLY A 316 12.80 -11.18 40.24
C GLY A 316 12.10 -12.51 39.94
N TYR A 317 12.82 -13.58 40.20
CA TYR A 317 12.60 -15.00 40.00
C TYR A 317 11.31 -15.59 40.62
N VAL A 318 10.76 -16.64 39.98
CA VAL A 318 9.69 -17.55 40.48
C VAL A 318 10.34 -18.76 41.15
N PRO A 319 9.73 -19.36 42.20
CA PRO A 319 9.60 -20.82 42.14
C PRO A 319 8.22 -21.36 42.56
N LYS A 320 7.87 -22.48 41.92
CA LYS A 320 6.69 -23.33 42.17
C LYS A 320 6.86 -24.13 43.47
N GLY A 321 5.76 -24.36 44.20
CA GLY A 321 5.68 -25.36 45.29
C GLY A 321 4.24 -25.65 45.72
N LYS A 322 3.86 -26.92 45.71
CA LYS A 322 2.55 -27.51 46.00
C LYS A 322 2.25 -27.61 47.52
N GLN A 323 0.95 -27.61 47.84
CA GLN A 323 0.20 -28.35 48.89
C GLN A 323 -0.47 -27.59 50.06
N ARG A 324 -1.81 -27.84 50.09
CA ARG A 324 -2.77 -28.05 51.21
C ARG A 324 -3.26 -26.88 52.09
N ALA A 325 -4.60 -26.72 52.04
CA ALA A 325 -5.63 -26.68 53.11
C ALA A 325 -5.15 -26.37 54.56
N ASP A 326 -5.78 -25.53 55.39
CA ASP A 326 -7.22 -25.38 55.70
C ASP A 326 -7.50 -24.07 56.49
N ALA A 327 -8.80 -23.71 56.58
CA ALA A 327 -9.51 -22.97 57.66
C ALA A 327 -9.12 -21.48 57.97
N ALA A 328 -9.98 -20.49 57.73
CA ALA A 328 -11.21 -20.06 58.48
C ALA A 328 -10.91 -18.75 59.24
N THR A 329 -11.54 -17.63 58.87
CA THR A 329 -12.63 -16.93 59.60
C THR A 329 -13.04 -15.71 58.73
N ALA A 330 -14.30 -15.53 58.31
CA ALA A 330 -15.38 -14.77 58.99
C ALA A 330 -14.93 -13.34 59.38
N ASP A 331 -15.61 -12.23 59.09
CA ASP A 331 -17.00 -11.97 58.68
C ASP A 331 -17.17 -10.48 58.28
N ALA A 332 -18.31 -10.19 57.65
CA ALA A 332 -19.05 -8.91 57.55
C ALA A 332 -18.44 -7.74 56.74
N ASP A 333 -18.98 -7.32 55.59
CA ASP A 333 -20.32 -6.76 55.27
C ASP A 333 -20.42 -5.24 55.54
N GLY A 334 -20.98 -4.48 54.58
CA GLY A 334 -21.16 -3.03 54.74
C GLY A 334 -21.15 -2.16 53.47
N SER A 335 -22.17 -2.34 52.63
CA SER A 335 -22.58 -1.41 51.57
C SER A 335 -22.93 -0.01 52.11
N SER A 336 -22.63 1.06 51.36
CA SER A 336 -23.47 2.28 51.39
C SER A 336 -23.50 3.03 50.06
N LYS A 337 -24.70 3.53 49.75
CA LYS A 337 -25.17 4.22 48.55
C LYS A 337 -25.08 5.75 48.70
N THR A 338 -25.40 6.43 47.59
CA THR A 338 -25.92 7.82 47.42
C THR A 338 -24.90 8.97 47.55
N ALA A 339 -24.86 9.98 46.66
CA ALA A 339 -25.97 10.89 46.40
C ALA A 339 -25.96 11.59 45.02
N LYS A 340 -27.17 11.90 44.55
CA LYS A 340 -27.52 12.89 43.51
C LYS A 340 -27.43 14.30 44.11
N ARG A 341 -27.07 15.31 43.29
CA ARG A 341 -27.51 16.70 43.50
C ARG A 341 -27.84 17.36 42.15
N ARG A 342 -29.00 18.02 42.12
CA ARG A 342 -29.58 18.81 41.04
C ARG A 342 -29.89 20.19 41.64
N LEU A 343 -29.65 21.30 40.91
CA LEU A 343 -30.56 22.44 40.67
C LEU A 343 -29.82 23.67 40.10
N SER A 344 -30.56 24.44 39.30
CA SER A 344 -30.23 25.36 38.20
C SER A 344 -30.20 26.88 38.63
N PRO A 345 -30.65 27.89 37.84
CA PRO A 345 -30.00 28.63 36.72
C PRO A 345 -30.07 30.20 36.84
N GLU A 346 -29.43 30.96 35.93
CA GLU A 346 -29.70 32.40 35.64
C GLU A 346 -29.19 32.74 34.21
N VAL A 347 -30.03 32.89 33.16
CA VAL A 347 -30.75 34.07 32.57
C VAL A 347 -29.86 35.15 31.91
N GLN A 348 -29.94 35.25 30.57
CA GLN A 348 -30.15 36.46 29.72
C GLN A 348 -30.09 36.03 28.22
N GLU A 349 -31.22 35.86 27.54
CA GLU A 349 -31.91 36.83 26.65
C GLU A 349 -31.14 37.23 25.38
N LEU A 350 -31.64 36.75 24.22
CA LEU A 350 -31.94 37.56 23.05
C LEU A 350 -32.75 36.73 22.03
N GLU A 351 -34.04 37.05 21.92
CA GLU A 351 -34.92 36.69 20.80
C GLU A 351 -34.46 37.37 19.50
N VAL A 352 -34.66 36.75 18.34
CA VAL A 352 -35.41 37.32 17.18
C VAL A 352 -35.93 36.18 16.26
N SER A 353 -37.25 36.04 16.27
CA SER A 353 -38.21 35.80 15.17
C SER A 353 -38.13 34.59 14.22
N ARG A 354 -39.13 33.71 14.39
CA ARG A 354 -39.70 32.82 13.37
C ARG A 354 -40.56 33.59 12.36
N THR A 355 -40.51 33.19 11.08
CA THR A 355 -41.71 33.22 10.22
C THR A 355 -41.76 32.02 9.29
N LYS A 356 -42.73 31.13 9.56
CA LYS A 356 -43.31 30.19 8.61
C LYS A 356 -44.19 30.97 7.63
N ARG A 357 -44.17 30.64 6.34
CA ARG A 357 -45.29 30.93 5.43
C ARG A 357 -45.69 29.70 4.65
N ASN A 358 -47.00 29.52 4.60
CA ASN A 358 -47.75 28.34 4.18
C ASN A 358 -47.81 28.13 2.66
N ARG A 359 -48.01 26.87 2.29
CA ARG A 359 -48.72 26.39 1.09
C ARG A 359 -50.12 27.01 0.98
N SER A 360 -50.52 27.41 -0.23
CA SER A 360 -51.88 27.16 -0.74
C SER A 360 -51.91 27.12 -2.27
N SER A 361 -52.50 26.04 -2.77
CA SER A 361 -53.17 25.80 -4.06
C SER A 361 -53.46 26.98 -4.99
N LYS A 362 -53.17 26.79 -6.28
CA LYS A 362 -54.19 26.60 -7.32
C LYS A 362 -53.63 25.78 -8.47
#